data_AF-A0A7S1D337-F1
#
_entry.id   AF-A0A7S1D337-F1
#
_cell.length_a   1.000
_cell.length_b   1.000
_cell.length_c   1.000
_cell.angle_alpha   90.00
_cell.angle_beta   90.00
_cell.angle_gamma   90.00
#
_symmetry.space_group_name_H-M   'P 1'
#
loop_
_entity.id
_entity.type
_entity.pdbx_description
1 polymer ?
#
loop_
_entity_poly.entity_id
_entity_poly.type
_entity_poly.pdbx_seq_one_letter_code
_entity_poly.pdbx_strand_id
1 'polypeptide(L)'
;LDRAYRTFHDALVLFTKLGNSKAIGIANNNLGNVLLAIYRANHKARHLSVDNNPSQVIQKGCIYFKEAIDYGEAALQQINDLEGFSENYLVFMQQLSNRYFNRAMFLLTVKDDHPNPEEAKYQGMLDLTTCKDMDREVVDNGDREGFKGDQDVYFVLLMSRIKGLLHLMRMGYEDEWGIDDLLEGAGLALESALRSREHEVFSELDLFGLRQRLEMASVEYYLLLGCGGSEDGEEAKCMYIRKAAQIAVRMLYEDDHVLGDGGLLALEALLEASRVCYSADDLSGADPREVGCRVDNYREELLECMSRWATCRLSGRECFEAANTGDFSMEAF
;
A
#
# COMPACT_ATOMS: atom_id res chain seq x y z
N LEU A 1 -14.31 11.26 -10.06
CA LEU A 1 -13.76 12.01 -8.90
C LEU A 1 -14.64 13.22 -8.56
N ASP A 2 -15.04 14.05 -9.53
CA ASP A 2 -15.89 15.24 -9.29
C ASP A 2 -17.23 14.95 -8.60
N ARG A 3 -17.84 13.78 -8.88
CA ARG A 3 -19.05 13.35 -8.17
C ARG A 3 -18.77 13.09 -6.69
N ALA A 4 -17.68 12.40 -6.37
CA ALA A 4 -17.27 12.14 -4.99
C ALA A 4 -16.97 13.44 -4.24
N TYR A 5 -16.25 14.37 -4.88
CA TYR A 5 -15.99 15.70 -4.30
C TYR A 5 -17.28 16.43 -3.93
N ARG A 6 -18.23 16.53 -4.86
CA ARG A 6 -19.54 17.17 -4.60
C ARG A 6 -20.30 16.48 -3.48
N THR A 7 -20.37 15.14 -3.48
CA THR A 7 -21.06 14.38 -2.43
C THR A 7 -20.46 14.62 -1.04
N PHE A 8 -19.14 14.59 -0.89
CA PHE A 8 -18.52 14.86 0.40
C PHE A 8 -18.63 16.34 0.81
N HIS A 9 -18.61 17.26 -0.15
CA HIS A 9 -18.82 18.68 0.12
C HIS A 9 -20.24 18.94 0.63
N ASP A 10 -21.26 18.34 0.02
CA ASP A 10 -22.65 18.45 0.47
C ASP A 10 -22.82 17.83 1.87
N ALA A 11 -22.15 16.71 2.15
CA ALA A 11 -22.12 16.09 3.47
C ALA A 11 -21.46 17.01 4.52
N LEU A 12 -20.33 17.64 4.18
CA LEU A 12 -19.67 18.63 5.05
C LEU A 12 -20.62 19.77 5.40
N VAL A 13 -21.28 20.37 4.40
CA VAL A 13 -22.25 21.46 4.62
C VAL A 13 -23.38 21.02 5.55
N LEU A 14 -23.89 19.80 5.39
CA LEU A 14 -24.92 19.25 6.27
C LEU A 14 -24.42 19.08 7.71
N PHE A 15 -23.24 18.47 7.90
CA PHE A 15 -22.68 18.25 9.24
C PHE A 15 -22.33 19.55 9.95
N THR A 16 -21.84 20.57 9.23
CA THR A 16 -21.63 21.91 9.76
C THR A 16 -22.94 22.54 10.25
N LYS A 17 -24.03 22.44 9.47
CA LYS A 17 -25.35 22.94 9.90
C LYS A 17 -25.90 22.23 11.13
N LEU A 18 -25.56 20.96 11.31
CA LEU A 18 -25.95 20.16 12.47
C LEU A 18 -25.02 20.33 13.68
N GLY A 19 -23.88 21.03 13.53
CA GLY A 19 -22.89 21.18 14.59
C GLY A 19 -22.19 19.87 14.99
N ASN A 20 -22.17 18.86 14.10
CA ASN A 20 -21.58 17.55 14.39
C ASN A 20 -20.07 17.57 14.10
N SER A 21 -19.28 18.00 15.07
CA SER A 21 -17.81 18.13 14.99
C SER A 21 -17.10 16.85 14.55
N LYS A 22 -17.51 15.68 15.05
CA LYS A 22 -16.95 14.38 14.62
C LYS A 22 -17.18 14.13 13.13
N ALA A 23 -18.41 14.33 12.65
CA ALA A 23 -18.74 14.11 11.24
C ALA A 23 -18.09 15.15 10.31
N ILE A 24 -17.92 16.39 10.77
CA ILE A 24 -17.17 17.43 10.05
C ILE A 24 -15.72 16.99 9.84
N GLY A 25 -15.04 16.53 10.90
CA GLY A 25 -13.66 16.05 10.79
C GLY A 25 -13.50 14.89 9.80
N ILE A 26 -14.44 13.94 9.80
CA ILE A 26 -14.46 12.81 8.85
C ILE A 26 -14.66 13.30 7.41
N ALA A 27 -15.65 14.18 7.18
CA ALA A 27 -15.93 14.71 5.85
C ALA A 27 -14.75 15.48 5.27
N ASN A 28 -14.07 16.27 6.10
CA ASN A 28 -12.85 16.99 5.73
C ASN A 28 -11.70 16.05 5.35
N ASN A 29 -11.42 15.01 6.14
CA ASN A 29 -10.41 14.01 5.78
C ASN A 29 -10.70 13.36 4.42
N ASN A 30 -11.97 12.99 4.18
CA ASN A 30 -12.37 12.37 2.92
C ASN A 30 -12.26 13.33 1.73
N LEU A 31 -12.59 14.61 1.91
CA LEU A 31 -12.38 15.64 0.89
C LEU A 31 -10.90 15.82 0.55
N GLY A 32 -10.02 15.83 1.55
CA GLY A 32 -8.56 15.85 1.35
C GLY A 32 -8.09 14.66 0.50
N ASN A 33 -8.54 13.44 0.83
CA ASN A 33 -8.23 12.23 0.06
C ASN A 33 -8.75 12.30 -1.39
N VAL A 34 -9.95 12.84 -1.61
CA VAL A 34 -10.49 13.04 -2.96
C VAL A 34 -9.64 14.05 -3.74
N LEU A 35 -9.16 15.12 -3.11
CA LEU A 35 -8.28 16.09 -3.76
C LEU A 35 -6.90 15.50 -4.08
N LEU A 36 -6.35 14.63 -3.25
CA LEU A 36 -5.14 13.85 -3.58
C LEU A 36 -5.35 13.02 -4.85
N ALA A 37 -6.49 12.33 -4.95
CA ALA A 37 -6.82 11.52 -6.10
C ALA A 37 -7.01 12.37 -7.37
N ILE A 38 -7.65 13.54 -7.26
CA ILE A 38 -7.79 14.50 -8.36
C ILE A 38 -6.42 15.00 -8.82
N TYR A 39 -5.55 15.40 -7.88
CA TYR A 39 -4.19 15.83 -8.19
C TYR A 39 -3.41 14.77 -8.98
N ARG A 40 -3.37 13.53 -8.46
CA ARG A 40 -2.68 12.41 -9.13
C ARG A 40 -3.25 12.10 -10.51
N ALA A 41 -4.57 12.16 -10.68
CA ALA A 41 -5.21 11.92 -11.96
C ALA A 41 -4.84 12.99 -13.00
N ASN A 42 -4.84 14.27 -12.61
CA ASN A 42 -4.47 15.36 -13.50
C ASN A 42 -3.00 15.29 -13.91
N HIS A 43 -2.11 14.96 -12.96
CA HIS A 43 -0.68 14.85 -13.22
C HIS A 43 -0.33 13.67 -14.16
N LYS A 44 -1.08 12.57 -14.07
CA LYS A 44 -0.94 11.43 -15.00
C LYS A 44 -1.50 11.73 -16.41
N ALA A 45 -2.64 12.41 -16.50
CA ALA A 45 -3.32 12.62 -17.77
C ALA A 45 -2.63 13.65 -18.68
N ARG A 46 -1.72 14.49 -18.16
CA ARG A 46 -1.10 15.66 -18.85
C ARG A 46 -2.10 16.63 -19.49
N HIS A 47 -3.40 16.44 -19.25
CA HIS A 47 -4.48 17.30 -19.70
C HIS A 47 -5.09 17.96 -18.47
N LEU A 48 -4.62 19.17 -18.18
CA LEU A 48 -5.28 20.06 -17.24
C LEU A 48 -6.63 20.45 -17.85
N SER A 49 -7.73 19.95 -17.30
CA SER A 49 -9.01 20.66 -17.51
C SER A 49 -8.86 22.05 -16.91
N VAL A 50 -9.39 23.06 -17.60
CA VAL A 50 -9.26 24.49 -17.23
C VAL A 50 -9.79 24.78 -15.81
N ASP A 51 -10.66 23.92 -15.27
CA ASP A 51 -11.27 24.04 -13.94
C ASP A 51 -10.46 23.40 -12.79
N ASN A 52 -9.34 22.74 -13.08
CA ASN A 52 -8.54 22.03 -12.07
C ASN A 52 -7.11 22.58 -11.96
N ASN A 53 -7.00 23.85 -11.54
CA ASN A 53 -5.70 24.45 -11.22
C ASN A 53 -5.04 23.67 -10.05
N PRO A 54 -3.85 23.06 -10.24
CA PRO A 54 -3.14 22.30 -9.21
C PRO A 54 -2.98 23.08 -7.91
N SER A 55 -2.67 24.38 -7.99
CA SER A 55 -2.51 25.23 -6.80
C SER A 55 -3.80 25.34 -5.98
N GLN A 56 -4.98 25.36 -6.62
CA GLN A 56 -6.26 25.37 -5.90
C GLN A 56 -6.57 24.02 -5.25
N VAL A 57 -6.25 22.92 -5.92
CA VAL A 57 -6.40 21.56 -5.38
C VAL A 57 -5.50 21.39 -4.15
N ILE A 58 -4.25 21.83 -4.26
CA ILE A 58 -3.26 21.81 -3.17
C ILE A 58 -3.76 22.64 -1.98
N GLN A 59 -4.12 23.91 -2.22
CA GLN A 59 -4.59 24.81 -1.18
C GLN A 59 -5.81 24.25 -0.44
N LYS A 60 -6.83 23.78 -1.15
CA LYS A 60 -8.02 23.19 -0.54
C LYS A 60 -7.71 21.90 0.22
N GLY A 61 -6.84 21.05 -0.31
CA GLY A 61 -6.44 19.81 0.36
C GLY A 61 -5.73 20.09 1.69
N CYS A 62 -4.82 21.06 1.72
CA CYS A 62 -4.19 21.51 2.97
C CYS A 62 -5.22 21.99 4.00
N ILE A 63 -6.21 22.80 3.57
CA ILE A 63 -7.27 23.30 4.46
C ILE A 63 -8.08 22.13 5.03
N TYR A 64 -8.57 21.22 4.18
CA TYR A 64 -9.41 20.11 4.64
C TYR A 64 -8.66 19.17 5.58
N PHE A 65 -7.41 18.80 5.28
CA PHE A 65 -6.65 17.96 6.21
C PHE A 65 -6.33 18.67 7.52
N LYS A 66 -6.02 19.98 7.48
CA LYS A 66 -5.83 20.76 8.70
C LYS A 66 -7.09 20.75 9.57
N GLU A 67 -8.25 21.08 9.00
CA GLU A 67 -9.50 21.06 9.77
C GLU A 67 -9.81 19.66 10.30
N ALA A 68 -9.58 18.60 9.53
CA ALA A 68 -9.80 17.22 9.98
C ALA A 68 -8.95 16.84 11.20
N ILE A 69 -7.71 17.31 11.25
CA ILE A 69 -6.80 17.12 12.38
C ILE A 69 -7.22 17.99 13.55
N ASP A 70 -7.48 19.30 13.35
CA ASP A 70 -7.90 20.22 14.41
C ASP A 70 -9.17 19.69 15.13
N TYR A 71 -10.17 19.19 14.40
CA TYR A 71 -11.36 18.54 14.99
C TYR A 71 -11.05 17.21 15.67
N GLY A 72 -10.03 16.49 15.21
CA GLY A 72 -9.60 15.22 15.79
C GLY A 72 -8.85 15.40 17.10
N GLU A 73 -7.88 16.30 17.14
CA GLU A 73 -7.15 16.65 18.36
C GLU A 73 -8.10 17.16 19.44
N ALA A 74 -9.03 18.06 19.10
CA ALA A 74 -10.02 18.57 20.04
C ALA A 74 -10.93 17.46 20.60
N ALA A 75 -11.35 16.51 19.76
CA ALA A 75 -12.18 15.40 20.19
C ALA A 75 -11.39 14.38 21.04
N LEU A 76 -10.14 14.08 20.69
CA LEU A 76 -9.29 13.19 21.48
C LEU A 76 -9.01 13.79 22.87
N GLN A 77 -8.75 15.10 22.96
CA GLN A 77 -8.59 15.80 24.22
C GLN A 77 -9.86 15.70 25.08
N GLN A 78 -11.04 15.90 24.49
CA GLN A 78 -12.31 15.76 25.22
C GLN A 78 -12.52 14.34 25.75
N ILE A 79 -12.18 13.30 24.97
CA ILE A 79 -12.26 11.91 25.44
C ILE A 79 -11.29 11.68 26.60
N ASN A 80 -10.05 12.17 26.49
CA ASN A 80 -9.06 12.07 27.56
C ASN A 80 -9.52 12.77 28.85
N ASP A 81 -10.12 13.95 28.74
CA ASP A 81 -10.60 14.70 29.91
C ASP A 81 -11.79 14.00 30.60
N LEU A 82 -12.60 13.24 29.86
CA LEU A 82 -13.80 12.57 30.36
C LEU A 82 -13.56 11.14 30.84
N GLU A 83 -12.79 10.37 30.07
CA GLU A 83 -12.59 8.93 30.25
C GLU A 83 -11.14 8.57 30.64
N GLY A 84 -10.20 9.50 30.48
CA GLY A 84 -8.78 9.22 30.59
C GLY A 84 -8.29 8.32 29.46
N PHE A 85 -7.27 7.52 29.79
CA PHE A 85 -6.74 6.51 28.90
C PHE A 85 -7.68 5.29 28.88
N SER A 86 -8.52 5.18 27.85
CA SER A 86 -9.57 4.18 27.70
C SER A 86 -9.55 3.50 26.32
N GLU A 87 -10.35 2.45 26.13
CA GLU A 87 -10.54 1.82 24.82
C GLU A 87 -11.02 2.84 23.76
N ASN A 88 -11.97 3.71 24.10
CA ASN A 88 -12.45 4.77 23.20
C ASN A 88 -11.36 5.77 22.85
N TYR A 89 -10.48 6.09 23.81
CA TYR A 89 -9.31 6.94 23.58
C TYR A 89 -8.39 6.31 22.54
N LEU A 90 -8.07 5.01 22.67
CA LEU A 90 -7.23 4.28 21.71
C LEU A 90 -7.85 4.19 20.31
N VAL A 91 -9.16 3.88 20.23
CA VAL A 91 -9.91 3.87 18.96
C VAL A 91 -9.83 5.24 18.28
N PHE A 92 -10.00 6.31 19.05
CA PHE A 92 -9.98 7.66 18.51
C PHE A 92 -8.57 8.11 18.12
N MET A 93 -7.55 7.73 18.89
CA MET A 93 -6.14 7.95 18.57
C MET A 93 -5.79 7.28 17.24
N GLN A 94 -6.23 6.04 17.00
CA GLN A 94 -6.02 5.35 15.72
C GLN A 94 -6.69 6.10 14.55
N GLN A 95 -7.88 6.67 14.76
CA GLN A 95 -8.57 7.49 13.76
C GLN A 95 -7.83 8.82 13.50
N LEU A 96 -7.22 9.42 14.53
CA LEU A 96 -6.42 10.64 14.38
C LEU A 96 -5.10 10.35 13.66
N SER A 97 -4.43 9.26 14.01
CA SER A 97 -3.25 8.73 13.31
C SER A 97 -3.52 8.60 11.80
N ASN A 98 -4.67 8.04 11.41
CA ASN A 98 -5.07 7.96 10.00
C ASN A 98 -5.16 9.33 9.30
N ARG A 99 -5.52 10.40 10.00
CA ARG A 99 -5.60 11.75 9.42
C ARG A 99 -4.23 12.35 9.21
N TYR A 100 -3.31 12.19 10.17
CA TYR A 100 -1.92 12.57 10.00
C TYR A 100 -1.28 11.80 8.84
N PHE A 101 -1.48 10.48 8.77
CA PHE A 101 -1.00 9.68 7.65
C PHE A 101 -1.52 10.20 6.30
N ASN A 102 -2.82 10.46 6.19
CA ASN A 102 -3.40 10.97 4.94
C ASN A 102 -2.86 12.36 4.56
N ARG A 103 -2.69 13.26 5.55
CA ARG A 103 -2.11 14.59 5.30
C ARG A 103 -0.65 14.50 4.89
N ALA A 104 0.14 13.64 5.53
CA ALA A 104 1.50 13.34 5.12
C ALA A 104 1.57 12.87 3.66
N MET A 105 0.78 11.84 3.33
CA MET A 105 0.71 11.31 1.98
C MET A 105 0.34 12.40 0.97
N PHE A 106 -0.56 13.31 1.33
CA PHE A 106 -0.90 14.45 0.49
C PHE A 106 0.27 15.40 0.30
N LEU A 107 0.83 15.93 1.39
CA LEU A 107 1.90 16.95 1.37
C LEU A 107 3.14 16.45 0.62
N LEU A 108 3.58 15.21 0.90
CA LEU A 108 4.74 14.61 0.25
C LEU A 108 4.48 14.29 -1.22
N THR A 109 3.24 13.97 -1.61
CA THR A 109 2.88 13.77 -3.02
C THR A 109 2.88 15.09 -3.81
N VAL A 110 2.42 16.19 -3.20
CA VAL A 110 2.23 17.48 -3.89
C VAL A 110 3.38 18.47 -3.71
N LYS A 111 4.45 18.11 -2.98
CA LYS A 111 5.48 19.05 -2.54
C LYS A 111 6.08 19.88 -3.68
N ASP A 112 6.29 19.29 -4.86
CA ASP A 112 6.98 19.95 -5.97
C ASP A 112 6.12 21.03 -6.63
N ASP A 113 4.79 20.92 -6.49
CA ASP A 113 3.81 21.91 -6.95
C ASP A 113 3.32 22.82 -5.79
N HIS A 114 3.78 22.58 -4.56
CA HIS A 114 3.40 23.37 -3.39
C HIS A 114 4.10 24.73 -3.40
N PRO A 115 3.44 25.84 -2.99
CA PRO A 115 4.07 27.17 -2.96
C PRO A 115 5.33 27.26 -2.09
N ASN A 116 5.45 26.37 -1.12
CA ASN A 116 6.63 26.21 -0.28
C ASN A 116 6.97 24.70 -0.16
N PRO A 117 7.78 24.15 -1.08
CA PRO A 117 8.06 22.70 -1.15
C PRO A 117 8.75 22.14 0.10
N GLU A 118 9.70 22.88 0.68
CA GLU A 118 10.44 22.45 1.87
C GLU A 118 9.55 22.38 3.10
N GLU A 119 8.65 23.36 3.27
CA GLU A 119 7.65 23.33 4.35
C GLU A 119 6.68 22.15 4.19
N ALA A 120 6.19 21.91 2.97
CA ALA A 120 5.32 20.76 2.71
C ALA A 120 6.03 19.44 2.99
N LYS A 121 7.31 19.31 2.60
CA LYS A 121 8.13 18.15 2.92
C LYS A 121 8.29 18.00 4.43
N TYR A 122 8.73 19.05 5.12
CA TYR A 122 8.94 19.03 6.58
C TYR A 122 7.67 18.63 7.32
N GLN A 123 6.55 19.28 7.04
CA GLN A 123 5.28 18.99 7.70
C GLN A 123 4.77 17.58 7.36
N GLY A 124 4.94 17.13 6.13
CA GLY A 124 4.58 15.77 5.73
C GLY A 124 5.40 14.70 6.46
N MET A 125 6.70 14.92 6.64
CA MET A 125 7.56 14.01 7.41
C MET A 125 7.18 14.02 8.90
N LEU A 126 6.93 15.20 9.47
CA LEU A 126 6.48 15.34 10.86
C LEU A 126 5.17 14.57 11.10
N ASP A 127 4.21 14.68 10.19
CA ASP A 127 2.94 13.97 10.26
C ASP A 127 3.11 12.44 10.20
N LEU A 128 4.05 11.92 9.41
CA LEU A 128 4.36 10.48 9.40
C LEU A 128 4.95 10.02 10.74
N THR A 129 5.84 10.80 11.33
CA THR A 129 6.39 10.51 12.66
C THR A 129 5.28 10.49 13.71
N THR A 130 4.42 11.52 13.72
CA THR A 130 3.27 11.58 14.64
C THR A 130 2.32 10.39 14.45
N CYS A 131 2.03 10.01 13.20
CA CYS A 131 1.25 8.81 12.88
C CYS A 131 1.90 7.54 13.46
N LYS A 132 3.21 7.36 13.25
CA LYS A 132 3.96 6.18 13.73
C LYS A 132 3.97 6.10 15.26
N ASP A 133 4.14 7.23 15.94
CA ASP A 133 4.11 7.30 17.40
C ASP A 133 2.73 6.97 17.96
N MET A 134 1.66 7.47 17.33
CA MET A 134 0.28 7.13 17.70
C MET A 134 -0.03 5.65 17.43
N ASP A 135 0.39 5.10 16.29
CA ASP A 135 0.18 3.68 15.96
C ASP A 135 0.89 2.78 16.99
N ARG A 136 2.10 3.13 17.42
CA ARG A 136 2.83 2.44 18.51
C ARG A 136 2.11 2.53 19.85
N GLU A 137 1.65 3.73 20.23
CA GLU A 137 0.93 3.92 21.50
C GLU A 137 -0.35 3.08 21.56
N VAL A 138 -1.06 2.95 20.43
CA VAL A 138 -2.25 2.10 20.32
C VAL A 138 -1.91 0.61 20.48
N VAL A 139 -0.83 0.14 19.86
CA VAL A 139 -0.39 -1.26 19.96
C VAL A 139 0.11 -1.58 21.38
N ASP A 140 1.02 -0.77 21.91
CA ASP A 140 1.70 -1.02 23.20
C ASP A 140 0.74 -1.06 24.39
N ASN A 141 -0.34 -0.28 24.32
CA ASN A 141 -1.32 -0.21 25.38
C ASN A 141 -2.63 -0.94 25.06
N GLY A 142 -2.81 -1.41 23.83
CA GLY A 142 -4.03 -2.08 23.41
C GLY A 142 -4.36 -3.30 24.27
N ASP A 143 -3.36 -4.14 24.52
CA ASP A 143 -3.51 -5.33 25.36
C ASP A 143 -3.84 -5.01 26.82
N ARG A 144 -3.29 -3.91 27.36
CA ARG A 144 -3.49 -3.51 28.76
C ARG A 144 -4.90 -3.00 29.03
N GLU A 145 -5.44 -2.23 28.09
CA GLU A 145 -6.77 -1.63 28.21
C GLU A 145 -7.88 -2.54 27.67
N GLY A 146 -7.55 -3.78 27.29
CA GLY A 146 -8.51 -4.73 26.73
C GLY A 146 -8.97 -4.39 25.31
N PHE A 147 -8.28 -3.45 24.65
CA PHE A 147 -8.45 -3.16 23.24
C PHE A 147 -7.90 -4.33 22.42
N LYS A 148 -8.76 -5.33 22.23
CA LYS A 148 -8.57 -6.35 21.21
C LYS A 148 -9.04 -5.77 19.90
N GLY A 149 -8.24 -4.86 19.33
CA GLY A 149 -8.48 -4.36 17.99
C GLY A 149 -8.75 -5.54 17.07
N ASP A 150 -9.82 -5.45 16.28
CA ASP A 150 -10.13 -6.51 15.33
C ASP A 150 -8.92 -6.69 14.41
N GLN A 151 -8.42 -7.92 14.34
CA GLN A 151 -7.16 -8.23 13.63
C GLN A 151 -7.27 -7.87 12.16
N ASP A 152 -8.49 -7.84 11.64
CA ASP A 152 -8.79 -7.43 10.29
C ASP A 152 -8.64 -5.93 10.06
N VAL A 153 -9.15 -5.10 10.97
CA VAL A 153 -9.00 -3.65 10.98
C VAL A 153 -7.52 -3.31 11.10
N TYR A 154 -6.78 -4.04 11.93
CA TYR A 154 -5.35 -3.88 12.07
C TYR A 154 -4.59 -4.27 10.80
N PHE A 155 -4.92 -5.42 10.18
CA PHE A 155 -4.33 -5.80 8.89
C PHE A 155 -4.61 -4.75 7.79
N VAL A 156 -5.85 -4.28 7.68
CA VAL A 156 -6.25 -3.26 6.70
C VAL A 156 -5.52 -1.95 6.95
N LEU A 157 -5.34 -1.57 8.22
CA LEU A 157 -4.54 -0.41 8.62
C LEU A 157 -3.09 -0.56 8.14
N LEU A 158 -2.42 -1.66 8.49
CA LEU A 158 -1.03 -1.91 8.10
C LEU A 158 -0.88 -1.92 6.58
N MET A 159 -1.77 -2.60 5.85
CA MET A 159 -1.76 -2.61 4.39
C MET A 159 -1.96 -1.21 3.79
N SER A 160 -2.75 -0.35 4.44
CA SER A 160 -2.90 1.05 4.04
C SER A 160 -1.59 1.83 4.24
N ARG A 161 -0.91 1.64 5.39
CA ARG A 161 0.39 2.25 5.68
C ARG A 161 1.45 1.81 4.67
N ILE A 162 1.61 0.50 4.48
CA ILE A 162 2.57 -0.10 3.53
C ILE A 162 2.36 0.48 2.13
N LYS A 163 1.13 0.50 1.61
CA LYS A 163 0.84 1.04 0.28
C LYS A 163 1.19 2.51 0.14
N GLY A 164 0.93 3.32 1.17
CA GLY A 164 1.30 4.73 1.17
C GLY A 164 2.82 4.93 1.18
N LEU A 165 3.53 4.23 2.06
CA LEU A 165 4.98 4.33 2.18
C LEU A 165 5.71 3.81 0.92
N LEU A 166 5.24 2.72 0.32
CA LEU A 166 5.75 2.24 -0.97
C LEU A 166 5.55 3.27 -2.09
N HIS A 167 4.43 4.00 -2.07
CA HIS A 167 4.24 5.11 -3.00
C HIS A 167 5.28 6.22 -2.80
N LEU A 168 5.64 6.54 -1.56
CA LEU A 168 6.70 7.52 -1.28
C LEU A 168 8.07 7.00 -1.73
N MET A 169 8.39 5.73 -1.50
CA MET A 169 9.63 5.13 -2.00
C MET A 169 9.75 5.23 -3.53
N ARG A 170 8.67 4.97 -4.27
CA ARG A 170 8.64 5.20 -5.73
C ARG A 170 8.91 6.65 -6.13
N MET A 171 8.57 7.60 -5.26
CA MET A 171 8.85 9.03 -5.46
C MET A 171 10.27 9.42 -5.05
N GLY A 172 11.08 8.48 -4.59
CA GLY A 172 12.48 8.69 -4.20
C GLY A 172 12.69 9.04 -2.72
N TYR A 173 11.69 8.81 -1.86
CA TYR A 173 11.89 8.88 -0.42
C TYR A 173 12.57 7.61 0.10
N GLU A 174 13.42 7.76 1.11
CA GLU A 174 14.05 6.63 1.80
C GLU A 174 13.04 5.91 2.71
N ASP A 175 13.31 4.64 3.05
CA ASP A 175 12.49 3.91 4.02
C ASP A 175 12.92 4.24 5.47
N GLU A 176 12.60 5.46 5.92
CA GLU A 176 12.81 5.86 7.32
C GLU A 176 11.78 5.22 8.28
N TRP A 177 10.76 4.55 7.75
CA TRP A 177 9.61 4.10 8.53
C TRP A 177 9.61 2.63 8.87
N GLY A 178 10.44 1.81 8.22
CA GLY A 178 10.54 0.38 8.45
C GLY A 178 9.34 -0.34 7.84
N ILE A 179 9.24 -0.34 6.51
CA ILE A 179 8.16 -1.05 5.81
C ILE A 179 8.27 -2.56 6.07
N ASP A 180 9.48 -3.09 6.28
CA ASP A 180 9.70 -4.48 6.68
C ASP A 180 9.01 -4.85 8.00
N ASP A 181 9.12 -4.01 9.04
CA ASP A 181 8.43 -4.20 10.31
C ASP A 181 6.90 -4.22 10.10
N LEU A 182 6.37 -3.35 9.23
CA LEU A 182 4.95 -3.31 8.91
C LEU A 182 4.49 -4.54 8.12
N LEU A 183 5.30 -5.03 7.19
CA LEU A 183 5.04 -6.25 6.43
C LEU A 183 5.00 -7.48 7.35
N GLU A 184 5.94 -7.59 8.29
CA GLU A 184 5.94 -8.65 9.30
C GLU A 184 4.70 -8.56 10.19
N GLY A 185 4.37 -7.37 10.69
CA GLY A 185 3.15 -7.13 11.47
C GLY A 185 1.88 -7.51 10.72
N ALA A 186 1.80 -7.21 9.42
CA ALA A 186 0.66 -7.56 8.58
C ALA A 186 0.58 -9.07 8.35
N GLY A 187 1.72 -9.75 8.20
CA GLY A 187 1.77 -11.21 8.14
C GLY A 187 1.23 -11.87 9.40
N LEU A 188 1.68 -11.41 10.57
CA LEU A 188 1.21 -11.89 11.88
C LEU A 188 -0.30 -11.65 12.07
N ALA A 189 -0.79 -10.46 11.69
CA ALA A 189 -2.22 -10.14 11.76
C ALA A 189 -3.05 -11.07 10.86
N LEU A 190 -2.57 -11.35 9.64
CA LEU A 190 -3.23 -12.26 8.71
C LEU A 190 -3.24 -13.72 9.22
N GLU A 191 -2.12 -14.18 9.78
CA GLU A 191 -2.02 -15.51 10.42
C GLU A 191 -2.91 -15.65 11.66
N SER A 192 -3.09 -14.57 12.41
CA SER A 192 -4.00 -14.52 13.55
C SER A 192 -5.45 -14.61 13.09
N ALA A 193 -5.83 -13.82 12.08
CA ALA A 193 -7.17 -13.85 11.47
C ALA A 193 -7.50 -15.21 10.85
N LEU A 194 -6.51 -15.92 10.30
CA LEU A 194 -6.65 -17.30 9.79
C LEU A 194 -7.15 -18.29 10.84
N ARG A 195 -6.87 -18.05 12.12
CA ARG A 195 -7.25 -18.94 13.23
C ARG A 195 -8.70 -18.72 13.70
N SER A 196 -9.34 -17.60 13.34
CA SER A 196 -10.74 -17.30 13.65
C SER A 196 -11.63 -17.46 12.40
N ARG A 197 -12.37 -18.57 12.33
CA ARG A 197 -13.15 -19.03 11.16
C ARG A 197 -14.32 -18.14 10.69
N GLU A 198 -14.62 -17.03 11.34
CA GLU A 198 -15.86 -16.25 11.11
C GLU A 198 -15.62 -14.74 10.85
N HIS A 199 -14.47 -14.30 10.31
CA HIS A 199 -14.23 -12.87 10.14
C HIS A 199 -14.77 -12.24 8.84
N GLU A 200 -15.24 -10.99 8.96
CA GLU A 200 -15.80 -10.16 7.88
C GLU A 200 -14.76 -9.67 6.85
N VAL A 201 -13.45 -9.82 7.13
CA VAL A 201 -12.35 -9.51 6.18
C VAL A 201 -12.52 -10.21 4.85
N PHE A 202 -13.21 -11.36 4.86
CA PHE A 202 -13.38 -12.21 3.69
C PHE A 202 -14.56 -11.81 2.78
N SER A 203 -15.19 -10.67 3.04
CA SER A 203 -16.36 -10.23 2.27
C SER A 203 -16.05 -9.87 0.81
N GLU A 204 -14.84 -9.38 0.52
CA GLU A 204 -14.41 -9.02 -0.85
C GLU A 204 -13.35 -9.95 -1.43
N LEU A 205 -12.44 -10.47 -0.61
CA LEU A 205 -11.39 -11.41 -1.01
C LEU A 205 -11.27 -12.52 0.00
N ASP A 206 -11.04 -13.73 -0.47
CA ASP A 206 -10.68 -14.83 0.41
C ASP A 206 -9.27 -14.63 1.02
N LEU A 207 -8.92 -15.54 1.91
CA LEU A 207 -7.61 -15.59 2.56
C LEU A 207 -6.45 -15.58 1.58
N PHE A 208 -6.59 -16.29 0.45
CA PHE A 208 -5.58 -16.33 -0.60
C PHE A 208 -5.39 -14.95 -1.24
N GLY A 209 -6.48 -14.25 -1.55
CA GLY A 209 -6.43 -12.88 -2.07
C GLY A 209 -5.79 -11.89 -1.10
N LEU A 210 -6.03 -12.01 0.20
CA LEU A 210 -5.39 -11.15 1.21
C LEU A 210 -3.90 -11.46 1.35
N ARG A 211 -3.51 -12.75 1.34
CA ARG A 211 -2.11 -13.18 1.34
C ARG A 211 -1.37 -12.66 0.11
N GLN A 212 -1.98 -12.80 -1.08
CA GLN A 212 -1.41 -12.26 -2.30
C GLN A 212 -1.24 -10.74 -2.25
N ARG A 213 -2.18 -9.99 -1.65
CA ARG A 213 -2.02 -8.54 -1.48
C ARG A 213 -0.80 -8.18 -0.62
N LEU A 214 -0.56 -8.93 0.47
CA LEU A 214 0.62 -8.74 1.30
C LEU A 214 1.89 -9.10 0.53
N GLU A 215 1.89 -10.21 -0.18
CA GLU A 215 3.05 -10.66 -0.97
C GLU A 215 3.37 -9.74 -2.13
N MET A 216 2.37 -9.19 -2.81
CA MET A 216 2.56 -8.14 -3.81
C MET A 216 3.27 -6.93 -3.20
N ALA A 217 2.87 -6.50 -2.00
CA ALA A 217 3.53 -5.40 -1.32
C ALA A 217 4.98 -5.75 -0.94
N SER A 218 5.24 -6.98 -0.48
CA SER A 218 6.59 -7.47 -0.19
C SER A 218 7.49 -7.53 -1.44
N VAL A 219 6.97 -8.05 -2.56
CA VAL A 219 7.69 -8.08 -3.85
C VAL A 219 8.05 -6.67 -4.27
N GLU A 220 7.08 -5.76 -4.24
CA GLU A 220 7.28 -4.36 -4.61
C GLU A 220 8.34 -3.69 -3.72
N TYR A 221 8.26 -3.88 -2.40
CA TYR A 221 9.21 -3.36 -1.44
C TYR A 221 10.65 -3.82 -1.76
N TYR A 222 10.84 -5.13 -1.93
CA TYR A 222 12.16 -5.69 -2.20
C TYR A 222 12.71 -5.30 -3.58
N LEU A 223 11.85 -5.12 -4.58
CA LEU A 223 12.28 -4.56 -5.86
C LEU A 223 12.72 -3.12 -5.73
N LEU A 224 12.01 -2.29 -4.95
CA LEU A 224 12.41 -0.90 -4.71
C LEU A 224 13.74 -0.81 -3.97
N LEU A 225 14.01 -1.68 -2.99
CA LEU A 225 15.31 -1.75 -2.34
C LEU A 225 16.42 -2.24 -3.27
N GLY A 226 16.13 -3.26 -4.09
CA GLY A 226 17.11 -3.87 -4.98
C GLY A 226 17.46 -3.05 -6.21
N CYS A 227 16.47 -2.38 -6.81
CA CYS A 227 16.64 -1.53 -7.98
C CYS A 227 16.90 -0.07 -7.62
N GLY A 228 16.58 0.32 -6.39
CA GLY A 228 16.83 1.64 -5.85
C GLY A 228 18.32 1.93 -5.79
N GLY A 229 18.67 3.21 -5.89
CA GLY A 229 20.04 3.67 -5.69
C GLY A 229 20.47 3.61 -4.23
N SER A 230 20.06 2.59 -3.46
CA SER A 230 20.50 2.45 -2.07
C SER A 230 22.04 2.41 -2.04
N GLU A 231 22.60 3.04 -1.02
CA GLU A 231 24.05 3.01 -0.75
C GLU A 231 24.52 1.60 -0.35
N ASP A 232 23.58 0.67 -0.15
CA ASP A 232 23.88 -0.72 0.08
C ASP A 232 24.60 -1.30 -1.13
N GLY A 233 25.72 -1.98 -0.87
CA GLY A 233 26.54 -2.57 -1.92
C GLY A 233 25.77 -3.55 -2.82
N GLU A 234 26.34 -3.88 -3.98
CA GLU A 234 25.75 -4.80 -4.97
C GLU A 234 25.22 -6.12 -4.37
N GLU A 235 25.90 -6.66 -3.35
CA GLU A 235 25.48 -7.89 -2.68
C GLU A 235 24.10 -7.77 -1.99
N ALA A 236 23.83 -6.64 -1.34
CA ALA A 236 22.55 -6.37 -0.68
C ALA A 236 21.42 -6.22 -1.71
N LYS A 237 21.69 -5.53 -2.82
CA LYS A 237 20.74 -5.41 -3.94
C LYS A 237 20.37 -6.76 -4.51
N CYS A 238 21.37 -7.61 -4.76
CA CYS A 238 21.15 -8.99 -5.19
C CYS A 238 20.30 -9.79 -4.20
N MET A 239 20.53 -9.62 -2.89
CA MET A 239 19.74 -10.27 -1.85
C MET A 239 18.26 -9.86 -1.91
N TYR A 240 17.96 -8.56 -2.03
CA TYR A 240 16.58 -8.07 -2.09
C TYR A 240 15.86 -8.57 -3.34
N ILE A 241 16.51 -8.51 -4.50
CA ILE A 241 15.93 -8.99 -5.76
C ILE A 241 15.64 -10.49 -5.69
N ARG A 242 16.52 -11.28 -5.05
CA ARG A 242 16.26 -12.71 -4.80
C ARG A 242 15.08 -12.94 -3.87
N LYS A 243 14.92 -12.15 -2.81
CA LYS A 243 13.73 -12.23 -1.92
C LYS A 243 12.44 -11.92 -2.71
N ALA A 244 12.44 -10.89 -3.55
CA ALA A 244 11.32 -10.57 -4.41
C ALA A 244 10.97 -11.74 -5.35
N ALA A 245 11.98 -12.32 -6.00
CA ALA A 245 11.79 -13.48 -6.89
C ALA A 245 11.27 -14.72 -6.17
N GLN A 246 11.73 -14.99 -4.94
CA GLN A 246 11.24 -16.13 -4.14
C GLN A 246 9.74 -16.01 -3.84
N ILE A 247 9.29 -14.80 -3.45
CA ILE A 247 7.87 -14.54 -3.22
C ILE A 247 7.10 -14.64 -4.54
N ALA A 248 7.66 -14.14 -5.65
CA ALA A 248 7.04 -14.22 -6.97
C ALA A 248 6.86 -15.66 -7.47
N VAL A 249 7.85 -16.55 -7.30
CA VAL A 249 7.72 -17.98 -7.61
C VAL A 249 6.61 -18.59 -6.79
N ARG A 250 6.60 -18.31 -5.48
CA ARG A 250 5.55 -18.80 -4.58
C ARG A 250 4.15 -18.41 -5.07
N MET A 251 3.94 -17.14 -5.39
CA MET A 251 2.67 -16.64 -5.94
C MET A 251 2.29 -17.32 -7.26
N LEU A 252 3.22 -17.51 -8.20
CA LEU A 252 2.92 -18.05 -9.54
C LEU A 252 2.78 -19.57 -9.57
N TYR A 253 3.45 -20.28 -8.67
CA TYR A 253 3.52 -21.74 -8.66
C TYR A 253 2.55 -22.38 -7.66
N GLU A 254 2.41 -21.80 -6.47
CA GLU A 254 1.61 -22.39 -5.39
C GLU A 254 0.15 -21.95 -5.41
N ASP A 255 -0.16 -20.74 -5.92
CA ASP A 255 -1.54 -20.27 -5.95
C ASP A 255 -2.24 -20.73 -7.22
N ASP A 256 -3.43 -21.33 -7.07
CA ASP A 256 -4.25 -21.77 -8.21
C ASP A 256 -4.63 -20.58 -9.11
N HIS A 257 -4.83 -19.41 -8.52
CA HIS A 257 -5.30 -18.19 -9.18
C HIS A 257 -4.49 -17.01 -8.65
N VAL A 258 -3.91 -16.20 -9.53
CA VAL A 258 -3.13 -15.01 -9.15
C VAL A 258 -3.88 -13.74 -9.53
N LEU A 259 -3.93 -12.76 -8.63
CA LEU A 259 -4.45 -11.43 -8.95
C LEU A 259 -3.74 -10.87 -10.19
N GLY A 260 -4.48 -10.26 -11.11
CA GLY A 260 -3.95 -9.83 -12.41
C GLY A 260 -2.71 -8.92 -12.31
N ASP A 261 -2.76 -7.92 -11.41
CA ASP A 261 -1.64 -7.03 -11.12
C ASP A 261 -0.49 -7.76 -10.41
N GLY A 262 -0.82 -8.76 -9.58
CA GLY A 262 0.15 -9.60 -8.87
C GLY A 262 0.97 -10.47 -9.82
N GLY A 263 0.35 -11.03 -10.86
CA GLY A 263 1.05 -11.80 -11.87
C GLY A 263 2.05 -10.96 -12.67
N LEU A 264 1.70 -9.72 -13.02
CA LEU A 264 2.62 -8.82 -13.71
C LEU A 264 3.82 -8.43 -12.82
N LEU A 265 3.57 -8.10 -11.57
CA LEU A 265 4.61 -7.75 -10.60
C LEU A 265 5.54 -8.94 -10.30
N ALA A 266 4.98 -10.14 -10.18
CA ALA A 266 5.75 -11.37 -9.99
C ALA A 266 6.70 -11.61 -11.18
N LEU A 267 6.22 -11.45 -12.41
CA LEU A 267 7.06 -11.57 -13.61
C LEU A 267 8.17 -10.51 -13.66
N GLU A 268 7.86 -9.27 -13.29
CA GLU A 268 8.88 -8.21 -13.18
C GLU A 268 9.99 -8.60 -12.21
N ALA A 269 9.64 -9.15 -11.04
CA ALA A 269 10.63 -9.62 -10.07
C ALA A 269 11.51 -10.74 -10.60
N LEU A 270 10.93 -11.71 -11.32
CA LEU A 270 11.66 -12.81 -11.93
C LEU A 270 12.59 -12.33 -13.06
N LEU A 271 12.14 -11.38 -13.87
CA LEU A 271 12.97 -10.76 -14.91
C LEU A 271 14.15 -10.02 -14.30
N GLU A 272 13.94 -9.26 -13.23
CA GLU A 272 15.01 -8.53 -12.57
C GLU A 272 16.03 -9.48 -11.91
N ALA A 273 15.56 -10.53 -11.23
CA ALA A 273 16.43 -11.56 -10.69
C ALA A 273 17.26 -12.25 -11.77
N SER A 274 16.67 -12.49 -12.94
CA SER A 274 17.43 -13.05 -14.07
C SER A 274 18.58 -12.13 -14.48
N ARG A 275 18.34 -10.81 -14.60
CA ARG A 275 19.37 -9.83 -14.99
C ARG A 275 20.55 -9.83 -14.02
N VAL A 276 20.25 -9.81 -12.72
CA VAL A 276 21.26 -9.78 -11.67
C VAL A 276 22.06 -11.09 -11.60
N CYS A 277 21.40 -12.24 -11.77
CA CYS A 277 22.07 -13.52 -11.81
C CYS A 277 22.99 -13.65 -13.05
N TYR A 278 22.57 -13.13 -14.21
CA TYR A 278 23.41 -13.17 -15.42
C TYR A 278 24.53 -12.13 -15.44
N SER A 279 24.41 -11.00 -14.74
CA SER A 279 25.50 -10.03 -14.62
C SER A 279 26.63 -10.49 -13.68
N ALA A 280 26.34 -11.39 -12.75
CA ALA A 280 27.34 -11.92 -11.82
C ALA A 280 28.29 -12.94 -12.48
N ASP A 281 27.91 -13.51 -13.63
CA ASP A 281 28.75 -14.43 -14.42
C ASP A 281 29.91 -13.74 -15.17
N ASP A 282 30.06 -12.41 -15.05
CA ASP A 282 31.27 -11.68 -15.46
C ASP A 282 32.43 -11.78 -14.44
N LEU A 283 32.27 -12.56 -13.36
CA LEU A 283 33.37 -12.91 -12.47
C LEU A 283 34.19 -14.07 -13.05
N SER A 284 35.18 -13.70 -13.86
CA SER A 284 36.22 -14.55 -14.44
C SER A 284 37.17 -15.19 -13.39
N GLY A 285 36.64 -15.81 -12.33
CA GLY A 285 37.45 -16.39 -11.25
C GLY A 285 36.74 -17.27 -10.21
N ALA A 286 35.42 -17.43 -10.22
CA ALA A 286 34.73 -18.34 -9.31
C ALA A 286 34.59 -19.75 -9.92
N ASP A 287 34.78 -20.81 -9.12
CA ASP A 287 34.63 -22.21 -9.57
C ASP A 287 33.18 -22.44 -10.05
N PRO A 288 32.96 -22.79 -11.34
CA PRO A 288 31.64 -23.03 -11.91
C PRO A 288 30.80 -24.07 -11.16
N ARG A 289 31.43 -24.91 -10.34
CA ARG A 289 30.76 -25.99 -9.60
C ARG A 289 30.03 -25.53 -8.34
N GLU A 290 30.39 -24.39 -7.75
CA GLU A 290 29.72 -23.86 -6.55
C GLU A 290 28.55 -22.92 -6.87
N VAL A 291 28.61 -22.22 -8.02
CA VAL A 291 27.56 -21.28 -8.46
C VAL A 291 26.49 -21.97 -9.32
N GLY A 292 26.89 -22.92 -10.18
CA GLY A 292 25.97 -23.60 -11.12
C GLY A 292 24.86 -24.41 -10.44
N CYS A 293 25.08 -24.97 -9.25
CA CYS A 293 24.12 -25.88 -8.61
C CYS A 293 22.88 -25.19 -8.01
N ARG A 294 22.89 -23.86 -7.82
CA ARG A 294 21.73 -23.12 -7.29
C ARG A 294 21.03 -22.27 -8.35
N VAL A 295 21.76 -21.76 -9.34
CA VAL A 295 21.18 -20.91 -10.40
C VAL A 295 20.46 -21.75 -11.45
N ASP A 296 20.97 -22.94 -11.81
CA ASP A 296 20.33 -23.78 -12.83
C ASP A 296 18.99 -24.38 -12.38
N ASN A 297 18.84 -24.74 -11.10
CA ASN A 297 17.54 -25.17 -10.55
C ASN A 297 16.51 -24.03 -10.58
N TYR A 298 16.91 -22.82 -10.18
CA TYR A 298 16.03 -21.64 -10.26
C TYR A 298 15.72 -21.27 -11.71
N ARG A 299 16.64 -21.48 -12.66
CA ARG A 299 16.44 -21.18 -14.07
C ARG A 299 15.41 -22.10 -14.71
N GLU A 300 15.47 -23.41 -14.47
CA GLU A 300 14.45 -24.34 -14.99
C GLU A 300 13.08 -24.05 -14.37
N GLU A 301 13.01 -23.82 -13.05
CA GLU A 301 11.76 -23.45 -12.36
C GLU A 301 11.19 -22.12 -12.88
N LEU A 302 12.04 -21.12 -13.15
CA LEU A 302 11.64 -19.79 -13.62
C LEU A 302 11.18 -19.83 -15.09
N LEU A 303 11.87 -20.61 -15.95
CA LEU A 303 11.42 -20.86 -17.32
C LEU A 303 10.12 -21.67 -17.37
N GLU A 304 9.95 -22.65 -16.49
CA GLU A 304 8.72 -23.42 -16.36
C GLU A 304 7.57 -22.53 -15.86
N CYS A 305 7.79 -21.70 -14.84
CA CYS A 305 6.79 -20.74 -14.35
C CYS A 305 6.38 -19.74 -15.43
N MET A 306 7.33 -19.16 -16.17
CA MET A 306 7.04 -18.25 -17.29
C MET A 306 6.26 -18.95 -18.40
N SER A 307 6.60 -20.21 -18.72
CA SER A 307 5.91 -21.03 -19.72
C SER A 307 4.47 -21.37 -19.30
N ARG A 308 4.26 -21.82 -18.05
CA ARG A 308 2.94 -22.12 -17.49
C ARG A 308 2.06 -20.87 -17.44
N TRP A 309 2.61 -19.73 -17.02
CA TRP A 309 1.86 -18.46 -16.99
C TRP A 309 1.46 -17.99 -18.39
N ALA A 310 2.37 -18.06 -19.37
CA ALA A 310 2.07 -17.72 -20.76
C ALA A 310 0.94 -18.62 -21.31
N THR A 311 0.97 -19.90 -20.98
CA THR A 311 -0.05 -20.88 -21.39
C THR A 311 -1.41 -20.60 -20.73
N CYS A 312 -1.46 -20.36 -19.41
CA CYS A 312 -2.70 -20.02 -18.69
C CYS A 312 -3.33 -18.70 -19.16
N ARG A 313 -2.52 -17.71 -19.56
CA ARG A 313 -3.07 -16.44 -20.06
C ARG A 313 -3.58 -16.56 -21.48
N LEU A 314 -2.94 -17.38 -22.33
CA LEU A 314 -3.43 -17.68 -23.67
C LEU A 314 -4.76 -18.43 -23.60
N SER A 315 -4.87 -19.48 -22.78
CA SER A 315 -6.12 -20.20 -22.57
C SER A 315 -7.19 -19.32 -21.91
N GLY A 316 -6.84 -18.48 -20.93
CA GLY A 316 -7.78 -17.54 -20.31
C GLY A 316 -8.27 -16.44 -21.27
N ARG A 317 -7.42 -15.99 -22.20
CA ARG A 317 -7.79 -15.01 -23.24
C ARG A 317 -8.65 -15.66 -24.32
N GLU A 318 -8.36 -16.89 -24.71
CA GLU A 318 -9.18 -17.69 -25.62
C GLU A 318 -10.55 -18.01 -25.00
N CYS A 319 -10.62 -18.35 -23.71
CA CYS A 319 -11.88 -18.52 -22.98
C CYS A 319 -12.67 -17.20 -22.87
N PHE A 320 -12.01 -16.07 -22.66
CA PHE A 320 -12.65 -14.76 -22.60
C PHE A 320 -13.13 -14.26 -23.98
N GLU A 321 -12.40 -14.59 -25.04
CA GLU A 321 -12.80 -14.32 -26.43
C GLU A 321 -13.96 -15.25 -26.86
N ALA A 322 -13.90 -16.54 -26.53
CA ALA A 322 -14.98 -17.50 -26.78
C ALA A 322 -16.28 -17.17 -26.02
N ALA A 323 -16.16 -16.70 -24.77
CA ALA A 323 -17.30 -16.21 -23.98
C ALA A 323 -17.94 -14.94 -24.57
N ASN A 324 -17.16 -14.09 -25.24
CA ASN A 324 -17.67 -12.88 -25.90
C ASN A 324 -18.20 -13.13 -27.32
N THR A 325 -17.81 -14.23 -27.97
CA THR A 325 -18.38 -14.66 -29.27
C THR A 325 -19.60 -15.55 -29.12
N GLY A 326 -19.95 -15.97 -27.90
CA GLY A 326 -21.15 -16.76 -27.61
C GLY A 326 -21.06 -18.22 -28.06
N ASP A 327 -19.84 -18.73 -28.28
CA ASP A 327 -19.63 -20.09 -28.77
C ASP A 327 -19.25 -21.01 -27.59
N PHE A 328 -20.24 -21.68 -27.01
CA PHE A 328 -20.09 -22.61 -25.89
C PHE A 328 -20.05 -24.05 -26.38
N SER A 329 -19.02 -24.41 -27.16
CA SER A 329 -18.74 -25.81 -27.47
C SER A 329 -17.72 -26.40 -26.48
N MET A 330 -17.92 -27.67 -26.09
CA MET A 330 -17.04 -28.41 -25.17
C MET A 330 -15.63 -28.64 -25.73
N GLU A 331 -15.37 -28.33 -27.00
CA GLU A 331 -14.04 -28.40 -27.60
C GLU A 331 -13.20 -27.14 -27.34
N ALA A 332 -13.79 -26.06 -26.80
CA ALA A 332 -13.11 -24.80 -26.45
C ALA A 332 -12.73 -24.67 -24.97
N PHE A 333 -12.99 -25.70 -24.14
CA PHE A 333 -12.67 -25.75 -22.70
C PHE A 333 -11.54 -26.74 -22.45
#